data_AF-A0A060BST4-F1
#
_entry.id   AF-A0A060BST4-F1
#
_cell.length_a   1.000
_cell.length_b   1.000
_cell.length_c   1.000
_cell.angle_alpha   90.00
_cell.angle_beta   90.00
_cell.angle_gamma   90.00
#
_symmetry.space_group_name_H-M   'P 1'
#
loop_
_entity.id
_entity.type
_entity.pdbx_description
1 polymer ?
#
loop_
_entity_poly.entity_id
_entity_poly.type
_entity_poly.pdbx_seq_one_letter_code
_entity_poly.pdbx_strand_id
1 'polypeptide(L)'
;MVHKLMAKVFLFWCRRRVDGFRCDAGYMLPAEAWEYIIPKVRSEFPDTVFLLEGLGGPLKIQEDLLGRAGLNWGYSELFQNYTRDEIDRYFPYVDKCSRNFGTLINFAETHDNNRLAASGKIYARLRFLVAAM
;
A
#
# COMPACT_ATOMS: atom_id res chain seq x y z
N MET A 1 -12.23 1.83 22.81
CA MET A 1 -12.27 2.26 21.40
C MET A 1 -11.61 1.19 20.53
N VAL A 2 -12.16 0.96 19.34
CA VAL A 2 -11.81 -0.16 18.42
C VAL A 2 -10.33 -0.19 18.04
N HIS A 3 -9.67 0.96 17.83
CA HIS A 3 -8.25 1.01 17.48
C HIS A 3 -7.33 0.40 18.56
N LYS A 4 -7.69 0.46 19.86
CA LYS A 4 -6.94 -0.19 20.94
C LYS A 4 -7.03 -1.71 20.87
N LEU A 5 -8.16 -2.24 20.40
CA LEU A 5 -8.34 -3.67 20.16
C LEU A 5 -7.49 -4.09 18.95
N MET A 6 -7.51 -3.30 17.86
CA MET A 6 -6.71 -3.59 16.67
C MET A 6 -5.21 -3.67 16.95
N ALA A 7 -4.66 -2.76 17.76
CA ALA A 7 -3.25 -2.83 18.16
C ALA A 7 -2.91 -4.17 18.87
N LYS A 8 -3.82 -4.72 19.68
CA LYS A 8 -3.64 -6.04 20.30
C LYS A 8 -3.65 -7.18 19.28
N VAL A 9 -4.44 -7.06 18.21
CA VAL A 9 -4.49 -8.05 17.12
C VAL A 9 -3.16 -8.05 16.35
N PHE A 10 -2.61 -6.88 16.00
CA PHE A 10 -1.30 -6.79 15.36
C PHE A 10 -0.20 -7.39 16.24
N LEU A 11 -0.15 -7.03 17.53
CA LEU A 11 0.81 -7.58 18.49
C LEU A 11 0.68 -9.10 18.66
N PHE A 12 -0.54 -9.64 18.62
CA PHE A 12 -0.77 -11.09 18.68
C PHE A 12 -0.08 -11.83 17.52
N TRP A 13 -0.11 -11.26 16.32
CA TRP A 13 0.55 -11.82 15.14
C TRP A 13 2.06 -11.56 15.13
N CYS A 14 2.52 -10.39 15.59
CA CYS A 14 3.96 -10.12 15.74
C CYS A 14 4.62 -11.14 16.68
N ARG A 15 3.96 -11.49 17.80
CA ARG A 15 4.41 -12.55 18.72
C ARG A 15 4.49 -13.94 18.08
N ARG A 16 3.92 -14.12 16.89
CA ARG A 16 3.98 -15.34 16.07
C ARG A 16 4.93 -15.21 14.88
N ARG A 17 5.83 -14.21 14.90
CA ARG A 17 6.85 -13.95 13.87
C ARG A 17 6.25 -13.48 12.54
N VAL A 18 5.14 -12.74 12.60
CA VAL A 18 4.67 -11.95 11.46
C VAL A 18 5.30 -10.56 11.56
N ASP A 19 6.17 -10.22 10.61
CA ASP A 19 6.94 -8.97 10.63
C ASP A 19 6.31 -7.86 9.78
N GLY A 20 5.16 -8.12 9.14
CA GLY A 20 4.49 -7.10 8.36
C GLY A 20 3.04 -7.40 8.02
N PHE A 21 2.31 -6.33 7.68
CA PHE A 21 0.87 -6.37 7.44
C PHE A 21 0.51 -5.57 6.18
N ARG A 22 -0.22 -6.20 5.26
CA ARG A 22 -0.97 -5.51 4.19
C ARG A 22 -2.33 -5.10 4.76
N CYS A 23 -2.55 -3.80 4.85
CA CYS A 23 -3.73 -3.20 5.45
C CYS A 23 -4.77 -2.90 4.37
N ASP A 24 -5.74 -3.80 4.24
CA ASP A 24 -6.88 -3.71 3.33
C ASP A 24 -7.69 -2.43 3.59
N ALA A 25 -8.00 -1.68 2.51
CA ALA A 25 -8.78 -0.44 2.53
C ALA A 25 -8.41 0.49 3.70
N GLY A 26 -7.12 0.63 4.00
CA GLY A 26 -6.66 1.27 5.24
C GLY A 26 -7.06 2.75 5.37
N TYR A 27 -7.39 3.39 4.25
CA TYR A 27 -7.91 4.76 4.14
C TYR A 27 -9.31 4.94 4.74
N MET A 28 -10.05 3.85 4.98
CA MET A 28 -11.37 3.89 5.62
C MET A 28 -11.30 4.12 7.13
N LEU A 29 -10.12 3.93 7.73
CA LEU A 29 -9.89 4.27 9.14
C LEU A 29 -9.37 5.71 9.26
N PRO A 30 -9.80 6.46 10.30
CA PRO A 30 -9.21 7.76 10.60
C PRO A 30 -7.71 7.64 10.81
N ALA A 31 -6.96 8.65 10.36
CA ALA A 31 -5.50 8.66 10.50
C ALA A 31 -5.04 8.54 11.97
N GLU A 32 -5.81 9.09 12.91
CA GLU A 32 -5.56 9.01 14.36
C GLU A 32 -5.56 7.56 14.87
N ALA A 33 -6.30 6.66 14.22
CA ALA A 33 -6.27 5.25 14.56
C ALA A 33 -4.90 4.64 14.23
N TRP A 34 -4.34 4.98 13.06
CA TRP A 34 -3.03 4.53 12.63
C TRP A 34 -1.90 5.14 13.47
N GLU A 35 -2.01 6.43 13.78
CA GLU A 35 -1.10 7.15 14.69
C GLU A 35 -1.05 6.55 16.09
N TYR A 36 -2.09 5.82 16.51
CA TYR A 36 -2.06 5.03 17.74
C TYR A 36 -1.49 3.62 17.50
N ILE A 37 -2.01 2.91 16.49
CA ILE A 37 -1.70 1.49 16.25
C ILE A 37 -0.22 1.28 15.96
N ILE A 38 0.34 2.06 15.05
CA ILE A 38 1.69 1.83 14.53
C ILE A 38 2.75 2.05 15.62
N PRO A 39 2.77 3.18 16.35
CA PRO A 39 3.71 3.36 17.46
C PRO A 39 3.53 2.31 18.56
N LYS A 40 2.29 1.89 18.84
CA LYS A 40 2.05 0.85 19.84
C LYS A 40 2.64 -0.50 19.43
N VAL A 41 2.50 -0.90 18.18
CA VAL A 41 3.09 -2.14 17.66
C VAL A 41 4.61 -2.04 17.65
N ARG A 42 5.15 -0.94 17.11
CA ARG A 42 6.61 -0.73 17.01
C ARG A 42 7.32 -0.53 18.34
N SER A 43 6.59 -0.19 19.42
CA SER A 43 7.16 -0.19 20.78
C SER A 43 7.56 -1.58 21.28
N GLU A 44 6.96 -2.65 20.73
CA GLU A 44 7.31 -4.05 21.06
C GLU A 44 8.04 -4.73 19.90
N PHE A 45 7.76 -4.35 18.65
CA PHE A 45 8.31 -4.94 17.43
C PHE A 45 8.74 -3.82 16.45
N PRO A 46 9.93 -3.21 16.66
CA PRO A 46 10.32 -1.97 15.97
C PRO A 46 10.40 -2.10 14.45
N ASP A 47 10.73 -3.29 13.94
CA ASP A 47 10.92 -3.56 12.52
C ASP A 47 9.61 -3.90 11.78
N THR A 48 8.45 -3.87 12.45
CA THR A 48 7.18 -4.21 11.81
C THR A 48 6.81 -3.26 10.68
N VAL A 49 6.52 -3.83 9.52
CA VAL A 49 6.14 -3.12 8.29
C VAL A 49 4.62 -3.05 8.13
N PHE A 50 4.12 -1.88 7.75
CA PHE A 50 2.71 -1.67 7.38
C PHE A 50 2.64 -1.19 5.93
N LEU A 51 1.94 -1.96 5.08
CA LEU A 51 1.68 -1.67 3.68
C LEU A 51 0.21 -1.27 3.52
N LEU A 52 -0.04 -0.03 3.13
CA LEU A 52 -1.37 0.48 2.82
C LEU A 52 -1.82 -0.10 1.49
N GLU A 53 -2.94 -0.83 1.49
CA GLU A 53 -3.71 -0.98 0.27
C GLU A 53 -4.76 0.13 0.24
N GLY A 54 -4.49 1.14 -0.60
CA GLY A 54 -5.18 2.43 -0.63
C GLY A 54 -6.19 2.59 -1.77
N LEU A 55 -6.55 1.51 -2.46
CA LEU A 55 -7.20 1.56 -3.77
C LEU A 55 -8.57 2.22 -3.69
N GLY A 56 -8.82 3.18 -4.58
CA GLY A 56 -10.08 3.93 -4.60
C GLY A 56 -10.23 4.95 -3.47
N GLY A 57 -9.22 5.07 -2.60
CA GLY A 57 -9.14 6.14 -1.60
C GLY A 57 -8.63 7.46 -2.21
N PRO A 58 -8.89 8.61 -1.56
CA PRO A 58 -8.31 9.88 -1.99
C PRO A 58 -6.78 9.86 -1.90
N LEU A 59 -6.10 10.30 -2.96
CA LEU A 59 -4.62 10.35 -3.02
C LEU A 59 -4.00 11.08 -1.81
N LYS A 60 -4.68 12.15 -1.33
CA LYS A 60 -4.24 12.90 -0.17
C LYS A 60 -4.26 12.08 1.13
N ILE A 61 -5.26 11.20 1.30
CA ILE A 61 -5.32 10.32 2.47
C ILE A 61 -4.16 9.32 2.43
N GLN A 62 -3.82 8.79 1.25
CA GLN A 62 -2.65 7.93 1.08
C GLN A 62 -1.35 8.66 1.45
N GLU A 63 -1.14 9.89 0.96
CA GLU A 63 0.01 10.72 1.33
C GLU A 63 0.10 10.94 2.85
N ASP A 64 -1.03 11.27 3.51
CA ASP A 64 -1.08 11.53 4.94
C ASP A 64 -0.83 10.26 5.77
N LEU A 65 -1.34 9.11 5.33
CA LEU A 65 -1.13 7.82 6.01
C LEU A 65 0.32 7.35 5.92
N LEU A 66 0.96 7.56 4.76
CA LEU A 66 2.38 7.23 4.57
C LEU A 66 3.28 8.21 5.34
N GLY A 67 3.07 9.51 5.16
CA GLY A 67 3.94 10.54 5.73
C GLY A 67 3.73 10.78 7.22
N ARG A 68 2.47 10.91 7.69
CA ARG A 68 2.16 11.28 9.08
C ARG A 68 1.91 10.06 9.95
N ALA A 69 1.09 9.12 9.49
CA ALA A 69 0.69 7.97 10.32
C ALA A 69 1.75 6.86 10.39
N GLY A 70 2.76 6.89 9.51
CA GLY A 70 3.94 6.03 9.59
C GLY A 70 3.79 4.67 8.90
N LEU A 71 2.84 4.52 7.97
CA LEU A 71 2.80 3.37 7.08
C LEU A 71 4.02 3.43 6.15
N ASN A 72 4.70 2.30 5.95
CA ASN A 72 5.96 2.28 5.21
C ASN A 72 5.74 2.47 3.72
N TRP A 73 4.76 1.73 3.20
CA TRP A 73 4.54 1.57 1.78
C TRP A 73 3.05 1.67 1.46
N GLY A 74 2.74 2.08 0.24
CA GLY A 74 1.37 2.11 -0.28
C GLY A 74 1.25 1.36 -1.60
N TYR A 75 0.05 1.00 -2.00
CA TYR A 75 -0.19 0.52 -3.36
C TYR A 75 -0.08 1.69 -4.33
N SER A 76 0.65 1.46 -5.43
CA SER A 76 0.52 2.25 -6.65
C SER A 76 -0.69 1.74 -7.43
N GLU A 77 -1.48 2.66 -7.98
CA GLU A 77 -2.59 2.35 -8.88
C GLU A 77 -2.13 2.14 -10.33
N LEU A 78 -0.82 1.97 -10.58
CA LEU A 78 -0.25 1.77 -11.92
C LEU A 78 -0.89 0.59 -12.66
N PHE A 79 -1.33 -0.44 -11.94
CA PHE A 79 -2.01 -1.60 -12.54
C PHE A 79 -3.35 -1.23 -13.21
N GLN A 80 -3.97 -0.10 -12.85
CA GLN A 80 -5.20 0.44 -13.44
C GLN A 80 -4.96 1.35 -14.65
N ASN A 81 -3.69 1.65 -14.98
CA ASN A 81 -3.30 2.48 -16.11
C ASN A 81 -2.82 1.58 -17.26
N TYR A 82 -3.56 1.54 -18.37
CA TYR A 82 -3.41 0.54 -19.44
C TYR A 82 -2.71 1.07 -20.69
N THR A 83 -2.93 2.34 -21.02
CA THR A 83 -2.31 3.01 -22.17
C THR A 83 -1.01 3.71 -21.78
N ARG A 84 -0.17 4.02 -22.78
CA ARG A 84 1.03 4.83 -22.57
C ARG A 84 0.69 6.17 -21.92
N ASP A 85 -0.31 6.87 -22.44
CA ASP A 85 -0.70 8.19 -21.95
C ASP A 85 -1.19 8.17 -20.50
N GLU A 86 -1.92 7.11 -20.09
CA GLU A 86 -2.33 6.93 -18.70
C GLU A 86 -1.12 6.72 -17.78
N ILE A 87 -0.19 5.84 -18.18
CA ILE A 87 1.04 5.58 -17.43
C ILE A 87 1.88 6.86 -17.32
N ASP A 88 2.10 7.57 -18.43
CA ASP A 88 2.89 8.81 -18.48
C ASP A 88 2.29 9.90 -17.59
N ARG A 89 0.95 9.96 -17.46
CA ARG A 89 0.27 10.91 -16.56
C ARG A 89 0.32 10.49 -15.10
N TYR A 90 0.25 9.20 -14.81
CA TYR A 90 0.20 8.68 -13.44
C TYR A 90 1.58 8.61 -12.78
N PHE A 91 2.61 8.26 -13.54
CA PHE A 91 3.96 8.04 -13.01
C PHE A 91 4.55 9.23 -12.23
N PRO A 92 4.36 10.51 -12.63
CA PRO A 92 4.82 11.65 -11.85
C PRO A 92 4.23 11.71 -10.43
N TYR A 93 2.98 11.26 -10.24
CA TYR A 93 2.39 11.14 -8.90
C TYR A 93 3.08 10.05 -8.08
N VAL A 94 3.32 8.88 -8.69
CA VAL A 94 4.01 7.76 -8.02
C VAL A 94 5.40 8.18 -7.53
N ASP A 95 6.18 8.82 -8.39
CA ASP A 95 7.53 9.32 -8.06
C ASP A 95 7.48 10.38 -6.96
N LYS A 96 6.60 11.38 -7.10
CA LYS A 96 6.42 12.42 -6.08
C LYS A 96 6.03 11.84 -4.73
N CYS A 97 5.03 10.95 -4.69
CA CYS A 97 4.53 10.37 -3.44
C CYS A 97 5.62 9.53 -2.76
N SER A 98 6.30 8.69 -3.55
CA SER A 98 7.38 7.81 -3.07
C SER A 98 8.56 8.56 -2.47
N ARG A 99 8.92 9.73 -3.02
CA ARG A 99 10.02 10.55 -2.50
C ARG A 99 9.67 11.36 -1.25
N ASN A 100 8.40 11.73 -1.09
CA ASN A 100 8.01 12.71 -0.06
C ASN A 100 7.27 12.11 1.13
N PHE A 101 6.54 11.00 0.95
CA PHE A 101 5.65 10.46 1.99
C PHE A 101 5.91 9.00 2.32
N GLY A 102 6.15 8.15 1.32
CA GLY A 102 6.44 6.73 1.49
C GLY A 102 6.33 5.99 0.18
N THR A 103 7.09 4.91 0.00
CA THR A 103 7.23 4.23 -1.29
C THR A 103 5.90 3.63 -1.75
N LEU A 104 5.51 3.93 -3.00
CA LEU A 104 4.40 3.23 -3.64
C LEU A 104 4.91 1.99 -4.38
N ILE A 105 4.27 0.86 -4.14
CA ILE A 105 4.63 -0.44 -4.69
C ILE A 105 3.78 -0.71 -5.94
N ASN A 106 4.46 -0.92 -7.06
CA ASN A 106 3.86 -1.28 -8.32
C ASN A 106 3.54 -2.79 -8.33
N PHE A 107 2.25 -3.13 -8.33
CA PHE A 107 1.80 -4.49 -8.63
C PHE A 107 1.50 -4.61 -10.12
N ALA A 108 1.75 -5.78 -10.72
CA ALA A 108 1.35 -6.04 -12.11
C ALA A 108 -0.17 -6.25 -12.24
N GLU A 109 -0.77 -6.89 -11.23
CA GLU A 109 -2.20 -7.15 -11.07
C GLU A 109 -2.52 -7.36 -9.58
N THR A 110 -3.77 -7.12 -9.18
CA THR A 110 -4.30 -7.56 -7.87
C THR A 110 -5.34 -8.66 -8.06
N HIS A 111 -5.84 -9.21 -6.94
CA HIS A 111 -6.92 -10.20 -6.97
C HIS A 111 -8.29 -9.60 -7.33
N ASP A 112 -8.40 -8.26 -7.35
CA ASP A 112 -9.61 -7.52 -7.73
C ASP A 112 -9.71 -7.27 -9.24
N ASN A 113 -8.67 -7.62 -10.00
CA ASN A 113 -8.62 -7.41 -11.45
C ASN A 113 -8.63 -8.74 -12.23
N ASN A 114 -8.98 -8.65 -13.52
CA ASN A 114 -8.81 -9.76 -14.44
C ASN A 114 -7.34 -10.18 -14.52
N ARG A 115 -7.09 -11.50 -14.55
CA ARG A 115 -5.73 -12.02 -14.60
C ARG A 115 -5.06 -11.69 -15.93
N LEU A 116 -3.85 -11.14 -15.87
CA LEU A 116 -2.97 -10.88 -17.01
C LEU A 116 -2.70 -12.15 -17.83
N ALA A 117 -2.72 -13.33 -17.20
CA ALA A 117 -2.61 -14.61 -17.91
C ALA A 117 -3.67 -14.78 -19.01
N ALA A 118 -4.85 -14.18 -18.86
CA ALA A 118 -5.94 -14.23 -19.84
C ALA A 118 -5.74 -13.25 -21.03
N SER A 119 -4.88 -12.25 -20.90
CA SER A 119 -4.62 -11.22 -21.93
C SER A 119 -3.62 -11.64 -23.01
N GLY A 120 -2.94 -12.78 -22.82
CA GLY A 120 -1.88 -13.28 -23.69
C GLY A 120 -0.47 -12.99 -23.18
N LYS A 121 0.48 -13.84 -23.60
CA LYS A 121 1.86 -13.86 -23.06
C LYS A 121 2.62 -12.55 -23.26
N ILE A 122 2.44 -11.89 -24.41
CA ILE A 122 3.16 -10.66 -24.76
C ILE A 122 2.71 -9.51 -23.85
N TYR A 123 1.40 -9.32 -23.71
CA TYR A 123 0.85 -8.24 -22.88
C TYR A 123 1.15 -8.47 -21.39
N ALA A 124 1.01 -9.70 -20.90
CA ALA A 124 1.36 -10.04 -19.53
C ALA A 124 2.84 -9.68 -19.22
N ARG A 125 3.78 -10.08 -20.10
CA ARG A 125 5.20 -9.76 -19.94
C ARG A 125 5.46 -8.25 -19.92
N LEU A 126 4.80 -7.49 -20.81
CA LEU A 126 4.88 -6.03 -20.80
C LEU A 126 4.45 -5.46 -19.45
N ARG A 127 3.32 -5.91 -18.89
CA ARG A 127 2.81 -5.41 -17.60
C ARG A 127 3.73 -5.74 -16.42
N PHE A 128 4.33 -6.93 -16.40
CA PHE A 128 5.34 -7.25 -15.38
C PHE A 128 6.58 -6.36 -15.48
N LEU A 129 7.02 -6.01 -16.70
CA LEU A 129 8.15 -5.09 -16.89
C LEU A 129 7.80 -3.66 -16.45
N VAL A 130 6.60 -3.18 -16.76
CA VAL A 130 6.12 -1.86 -16.31
C VAL A 130 6.01 -1.81 -14.78
N ALA A 131 5.53 -2.88 -14.14
CA ALA A 131 5.44 -2.94 -12.68
C ALA A 131 6.80 -3.05 -11.98
N ALA A 132 7.86 -3.47 -12.68
CA ALA A 132 9.21 -3.55 -12.14
C ALA A 132 10.00 -2.23 -12.23
N MET A 133 9.40 -1.18 -12.82
CA MET A 133 9.98 0.17 -12.89
C MET A 133 9.94 0.90 -11.56
#